data_AF-A0A224AAQ3-F1
#
_entry.id   AF-A0A224AAQ3-F1
#
_cell.length_a   1.000
_cell.length_b   1.000
_cell.length_c   1.000
_cell.angle_alpha   90.00
_cell.angle_beta   90.00
_cell.angle_gamma   90.00
#
_symmetry.space_group_name_H-M   'P 1'
#
loop_
_entity.id
_entity.type
_entity.pdbx_description
1 polymer ?
#
loop_
_entity_poly.entity_id
_entity_poly.type
_entity_poly.pdbx_seq_one_letter_code
_entity_poly.pdbx_strand_id
1 'polypeptide(L)'
;GAGPFAMLFLAEYTAILFSSLATTIWFLGSSNPYLAFILMMIFNLFFLIVRGVYPRYRYDLLMIFCWSSLLPFALCVLLLKLLSYF
;
A
#
# COMPACT_ATOMS: atom_id res chain seq x y z
N GLY A 1 21.61 8.89 -23.06
CA GLY A 1 20.14 8.76 -22.87
C GLY A 1 19.69 7.75 -21.82
N ALA A 2 20.57 6.97 -21.18
CA ALA A 2 20.15 5.91 -20.23
C ALA A 2 19.90 6.39 -18.78
N GLY A 3 20.42 7.56 -18.40
CA GLY A 3 20.25 8.14 -17.05
C GLY A 3 18.80 8.27 -16.57
N PRO A 4 17.89 8.93 -17.33
CA PRO A 4 16.50 9.09 -16.89
C PRO A 4 15.74 7.76 -16.80
N PHE A 5 16.07 6.79 -17.66
CA PHE A 5 15.47 5.45 -17.60
C PHE A 5 15.88 4.71 -16.33
N ALA A 6 17.15 4.78 -15.93
CA ALA A 6 17.61 4.20 -14.67
C ALA A 6 16.93 4.83 -13.44
N MET A 7 16.70 6.15 -13.47
CA MET A 7 16.01 6.86 -12.39
C MET A 7 14.54 6.47 -12.28
N LEU A 8 13.85 6.14 -13.38
CA LEU A 8 12.46 5.66 -13.34
C LEU A 8 12.32 4.32 -12.61
N PHE A 9 13.21 3.35 -12.87
CA PHE A 9 13.18 2.09 -12.12
C PHE A 9 13.51 2.29 -10.65
N LEU A 10 14.54 3.10 -10.37
CA LEU A 10 14.91 3.41 -8.99
C LEU A 10 13.73 4.04 -8.25
N ALA A 11 13.03 4.99 -8.87
CA ALA A 11 11.82 5.59 -8.33
C ALA A 11 10.72 4.55 -8.06
N GLU A 12 10.44 3.64 -8.99
CA GLU A 12 9.42 2.59 -8.80
C GLU A 12 9.73 1.70 -7.59
N TYR A 13 10.98 1.24 -7.45
CA TYR A 13 11.38 0.43 -6.31
C TYR A 13 11.34 1.20 -4.99
N THR A 14 11.75 2.48 -4.99
CA THR A 14 11.64 3.32 -3.80
C THR A 14 10.19 3.55 -3.37
N ALA A 15 9.25 3.68 -4.32
CA ALA A 15 7.83 3.82 -4.00
C ALA A 15 7.25 2.56 -3.34
N ILE A 16 7.65 1.36 -3.79
CA ILE A 16 7.26 0.09 -3.16
C ILE A 16 7.80 0.03 -1.73
N LEU A 17 9.09 0.30 -1.54
CA LEU A 17 9.71 0.31 -0.21
C LEU A 17 9.03 1.32 0.72
N PHE A 18 8.77 2.54 0.23
CA PHE A 18 8.08 3.57 1.00
C PHE A 18 6.67 3.13 1.42
N SER A 19 5.90 2.52 0.51
CA SER A 19 4.55 2.02 0.82
C SER A 19 4.57 0.89 1.88
N SER A 20 5.57 0.00 1.83
CA SER A 20 5.75 -1.05 2.84
C SER A 20 6.08 -0.49 4.23
N LEU A 21 6.80 0.63 4.29
CA LEU A 21 7.12 1.32 5.54
C LEU A 21 5.93 2.09 6.11
N ALA A 22 5.18 2.78 5.25
CA ALA A 22 3.99 3.52 5.67
C ALA A 22 2.93 2.57 6.25
N THR A 23 2.74 1.40 5.63
CA THR A 23 1.76 0.41 6.10
C THR A 23 2.11 -0.19 7.47
N THR A 24 3.38 -0.51 7.73
CA THR A 24 3.80 -1.05 9.03
C THR A 24 3.66 -0.03 10.15
N ILE A 25 4.03 1.23 9.90
CA ILE A 25 3.99 2.28 10.92
C ILE A 25 2.55 2.71 11.22
N TRP A 26 1.75 3.00 10.20
CA TRP A 26 0.41 3.56 10.39
C TRP A 26 -0.63 2.54 10.85
N PHE A 27 -0.58 1.30 10.36
CA PHE A 27 -1.60 0.30 10.68
C PHE A 27 -1.19 -0.67 11.79
N LEU A 28 0.06 -1.14 11.81
CA LEU A 28 0.49 -2.18 12.76
C LEU A 28 1.08 -1.63 14.06
N GLY A 29 1.42 -0.34 14.11
CA GLY A 29 1.96 0.31 15.30
C GLY A 29 3.40 -0.13 15.60
N SER A 30 4.36 0.79 15.45
CA SER A 30 5.78 0.50 15.69
C SER A 30 6.18 0.87 17.12
N SER A 31 5.85 0.02 18.11
CA SER A 31 6.41 0.19 19.46
C SER A 31 7.89 -0.24 19.52
N ASN A 32 8.27 -1.26 18.75
CA ASN A 32 9.63 -1.80 18.71
C ASN A 32 10.22 -1.73 17.29
N PRO A 33 11.40 -1.10 17.09
CA PRO A 33 11.99 -0.94 15.76
C PRO A 33 12.38 -2.27 15.10
N TYR A 34 12.80 -3.26 15.90
CA TYR A 34 13.11 -4.60 15.39
C TYR A 34 11.89 -5.33 14.83
N LEU A 35 10.74 -5.19 15.48
CA LEU A 35 9.49 -5.78 15.01
C LEU A 35 9.01 -5.09 13.71
N ALA A 36 9.12 -3.77 13.66
CA ALA A 36 8.77 -2.99 12.46
C ALA A 36 9.61 -3.39 11.25
N PHE A 37 10.91 -3.66 11.43
CA PHE A 37 11.79 -4.12 10.36
C PHE A 37 11.40 -5.52 9.83
N ILE A 38 11.10 -6.46 10.72
CA ILE A 38 10.64 -7.80 10.32
C ILE A 38 9.32 -7.71 9.54
N LEU A 39 8.36 -6.92 10.03
CA LEU A 39 7.08 -6.71 9.35
C LEU A 39 7.28 -6.06 7.97
N MET A 40 8.16 -5.07 7.85
CA MET A 40 8.50 -4.44 6.57
C MET A 40 9.04 -5.47 5.57
N MET A 41 9.92 -6.38 6.01
CA MET A 41 10.43 -7.45 5.15
C MET A 41 9.33 -8.40 4.69
N ILE A 42 8.39 -8.75 5.56
CA ILE A 42 7.23 -9.58 5.20
C ILE A 42 6.36 -8.88 4.15
N PHE A 43 6.08 -7.58 4.31
CA PHE A 43 5.31 -6.82 3.32
C PHE A 43 6.03 -6.71 1.97
N ASN A 44 7.35 -6.53 1.95
CA ASN A 44 8.12 -6.51 0.70
C ASN A 44 8.08 -7.87 -0.02
N LEU A 45 8.19 -8.98 0.72
CA LEU A 45 8.01 -10.32 0.15
C LEU A 45 6.60 -10.52 -0.40
N PHE A 46 5.58 -10.03 0.31
CA PHE A 46 4.21 -10.07 -0.16
C PHE A 46 4.04 -9.31 -1.48
N PHE A 47 4.58 -8.09 -1.59
CA PHE A 47 4.55 -7.32 -2.84
C PHE A 47 5.24 -8.05 -4.00
N LEU A 48 6.35 -8.73 -3.74
CA LEU A 48 7.05 -9.54 -4.74
C LEU A 48 6.17 -10.70 -5.24
N ILE A 49 5.52 -11.42 -4.32
CA ILE A 49 4.62 -12.54 -4.65
C ILE A 49 3.41 -12.05 -5.45
N VAL A 50 2.79 -10.95 -5.03
CA VAL A 50 1.63 -10.36 -5.73
C VAL A 50 1.97 -10.03 -7.19
N ARG A 51 3.18 -9.51 -7.46
CA ARG A 51 3.63 -9.26 -8.84
C ARG A 51 3.78 -10.52 -9.69
N GLY A 52 4.07 -11.67 -9.07
CA GLY A 52 4.23 -12.94 -9.77
C GLY A 52 2.93 -13.72 -9.96
N VAL A 53 1.96 -13.57 -9.05
CA VAL A 53 0.75 -14.42 -9.00
C VAL A 53 -0.44 -13.79 -9.76
N TYR A 54 -0.58 -12.46 -9.73
CA TYR A 54 -1.80 -11.83 -10.25
C TYR A 54 -1.67 -11.41 -11.72
N PRO A 55 -2.67 -11.73 -12.57
CA PRO A 55 -2.73 -11.19 -13.92
C PRO A 55 -3.00 -9.68 -13.89
N ARG A 56 -2.54 -8.96 -14.92
CA ARG A 56 -2.71 -7.51 -15.02
C ARG A 56 -4.19 -7.15 -15.14
N TYR A 57 -4.70 -6.37 -14.19
CA TYR A 57 -6.02 -5.77 -14.26
C TYR A 57 -5.99 -4.51 -15.12
N ARG A 58 -7.02 -4.32 -15.95
CA ARG A 58 -7.22 -3.09 -16.72
C ARG A 58 -7.65 -1.94 -15.79
N TYR A 59 -7.16 -0.74 -16.08
CA TYR A 59 -7.38 0.47 -15.27
C TYR A 59 -8.86 0.76 -15.00
N ASP A 60 -9.73 0.57 -15.99
CA ASP A 60 -11.17 0.89 -15.87
C ASP A 60 -11.85 0.06 -14.77
N LEU A 61 -11.52 -1.23 -14.68
CA LEU A 61 -12.06 -2.12 -13.66
C LEU A 61 -11.55 -1.75 -12.27
N LEU A 62 -10.27 -1.37 -12.18
CA LEU A 62 -9.66 -0.91 -10.93
C LEU A 62 -10.31 0.39 -10.43
N MET A 63 -10.56 1.33 -11.34
CA MET A 63 -11.22 2.60 -11.01
C MET A 63 -12.64 2.37 -10.51
N ILE A 64 -13.43 1.55 -11.22
CA ILE A 64 -14.81 1.22 -10.82
C ILE A 64 -14.84 0.55 -9.44
N PHE A 65 -13.91 -0.38 -9.18
CA PHE A 65 -13.77 -1.01 -7.86
C PHE A 65 -13.47 0.03 -6.78
N CYS A 66 -12.50 0.92 -7.00
CA CYS A 66 -12.13 1.94 -6.02
C CYS A 66 -13.29 2.90 -5.71
N TRP A 67 -13.99 3.36 -6.74
CA TRP A 67 -15.10 4.31 -6.59
C TRP A 67 -16.36 3.68 -6.00
N SER A 68 -16.66 2.44 -6.38
CA SER A 68 -17.94 1.82 -5.99
C SER A 68 -17.88 1.12 -4.64
N SER A 69 -16.71 0.62 -4.21
CA SER A 69 -16.58 -0.15 -2.96
C SER A 69 -15.63 0.49 -1.94
N LEU A 70 -14.40 0.83 -2.34
CA LEU A 70 -13.39 1.31 -1.39
C LEU A 70 -13.74 2.69 -0.82
N LEU A 71 -14.15 3.63 -1.68
CA LEU A 71 -14.50 4.99 -1.27
C LEU A 71 -15.72 5.05 -0.32
N PRO A 72 -16.88 4.44 -0.63
CA PRO A 72 -18.00 4.45 0.31
C PRO A 72 -17.69 3.69 1.61
N PHE A 73 -16.88 2.64 1.56
CA PHE A 73 -16.45 1.92 2.76
C PHE A 73 -15.58 2.79 3.67
N ALA A 74 -14.57 3.48 3.12
CA ALA A 74 -13.71 4.37 3.89
C ALA A 74 -14.51 5.52 4.54
N LEU A 75 -15.47 6.11 3.82
CA LEU A 75 -16.34 7.16 4.34
C LEU A 75 -17.26 6.64 5.45
N CYS A 76 -17.82 5.43 5.30
CA CYS A 76 -18.66 4.81 6.34
C CYS A 76 -17.89 4.57 7.64
N VAL A 77 -16.68 4.01 7.55
CA VAL A 77 -15.81 3.78 8.72
C VAL A 77 -15.46 5.10 9.42
N LEU A 78 -15.16 6.15 8.65
CA LEU A 78 -14.88 7.48 9.22
C LEU A 78 -16.09 8.04 9.99
N LEU A 79 -17.29 7.96 9.41
CA LEU A 79 -18.52 8.42 10.06
C LEU A 79 -18.84 7.63 11.33
N LEU A 80 -18.70 6.30 11.30
CA LEU A 80 -18.91 5.45 12.48
C LEU A 80 -17.93 5.79 13.60
N LYS A 81 -16.65 6.01 13.26
CA LYS A 81 -15.64 6.38 14.25
C LYS A 81 -15.96 7.73 14.89
N LEU A 82 -16.38 8.70 14.08
CA LEU A 82 -16.79 10.02 14.56
C LEU A 82 -18.02 9.94 15.47
N LEU A 83 -19.04 9.17 15.08
CA LEU A 83 -20.24 8.98 15.90
C LEU A 83 -19.94 8.26 17.22
N SER A 84 -19.05 7.26 17.23
CA SER A 84 -18.64 6.58 18.46
C SER A 84 -17.84 7.43 19.44
N TYR A 85 -17.31 8.58 18.97
CA TYR A 85 -16.54 9.51 19.79
C TYR A 85 -17.42 10.56 20.48
N PHE A 86 -18.61 10.84 19.92
CA PHE A 86 -19.66 11.64 20.56
C PHE A 86 -20.45 10.80 21.56
#